data_AF-A0A951RBL4-F1
#
_entry.id   AF-A0A951RBL4-F1
#
_cell.length_a   1.000
_cell.length_b   1.000
_cell.length_c   1.000
_cell.angle_alpha   90.00
_cell.angle_beta   90.00
_cell.angle_gamma   90.00
#
_symmetry.space_group_name_H-M   'P 1'
#
loop_
_entity.id
_entity.type
_entity.pdbx_description
1 polymer ?
#
loop_
_entity_poly.entity_id
_entity_poly.type
_entity_poly.pdbx_seq_one_letter_code
_entity_poly.pdbx_strand_id
1 'polypeptide(L)'
;MKHNKNRKIANRGTKGQMKLQQMAFMMIGVTIFFLFVGLFFARIIFSNVQKAAEEIKERDALLLVSKLANSPEFSCGESFGTFKINCIDGDKLIALIDNIEDYRIQGANFWKVDGITVRKIYPQDSSYQGFECSPENYPECSEFKVLDPQDKGIGVSNFVALCRKEQKEGLVQNKCEIAKIFVYYES
;
A
#
# COMPACT_ATOMS: atom_id res chain seq x y z
N MET A 1 92.16 -17.58 -15.41
CA MET A 1 91.49 -18.81 -14.91
C MET A 1 90.37 -18.41 -13.95
N LYS A 2 89.13 -18.81 -14.23
CA LYS A 2 87.91 -18.38 -13.53
C LYS A 2 87.72 -19.12 -12.20
N HIS A 3 87.51 -18.37 -11.12
CA HIS A 3 87.06 -18.89 -9.82
C HIS A 3 85.59 -19.35 -9.90
N ASN A 4 85.34 -20.62 -9.66
CA ASN A 4 84.00 -21.19 -9.52
C ASN A 4 83.64 -21.32 -8.03
N LYS A 5 82.71 -20.51 -7.54
CA LYS A 5 82.14 -20.62 -6.18
C LYS A 5 80.77 -21.28 -6.26
N ASN A 6 80.74 -22.59 -5.99
CA ASN A 6 79.50 -23.33 -5.75
C ASN A 6 78.88 -22.92 -4.39
N ARG A 7 77.84 -22.10 -4.42
CA ARG A 7 76.99 -21.80 -3.25
C ARG A 7 75.96 -22.93 -3.10
N LYS A 8 76.18 -23.84 -2.13
CA LYS A 8 75.15 -24.78 -1.68
C LYS A 8 74.10 -24.01 -0.87
N ILE A 9 72.90 -23.85 -1.43
CA ILE A 9 71.74 -23.33 -0.69
C ILE A 9 71.25 -24.47 0.22
N ALA A 10 71.51 -24.34 1.52
CA ALA A 10 71.00 -25.27 2.51
C ALA A 10 69.49 -25.09 2.64
N ASN A 11 68.73 -26.08 2.17
CA ASN A 11 67.28 -26.14 2.33
C ASN A 11 66.96 -26.57 3.77
N ARG A 12 66.75 -25.60 4.68
CA ARG A 12 66.37 -25.85 6.08
C ARG A 12 64.86 -25.60 6.26
N GLY A 13 64.13 -26.65 6.67
CA GLY A 13 62.94 -26.52 7.52
C GLY A 13 61.55 -26.62 6.88
N THR A 14 61.24 -27.69 6.13
CA THR A 14 59.91 -27.89 5.49
C THR A 14 58.81 -28.47 6.37
N LYS A 15 59.10 -28.92 7.61
CA LYS A 15 58.10 -29.56 8.49
C LYS A 15 57.36 -28.60 9.42
N GLY A 16 58.03 -27.54 9.90
CA GLY A 16 57.41 -26.53 10.78
C GLY A 16 56.43 -25.62 10.05
N GLN A 17 56.72 -25.29 8.79
CA GLN A 17 55.88 -24.41 7.96
C GLN A 17 54.56 -25.07 7.51
N MET A 18 54.54 -26.38 7.25
CA MET A 18 53.28 -27.10 6.96
C MET A 18 52.29 -27.03 8.13
N LYS A 19 52.79 -27.16 9.37
CA LYS A 19 51.94 -27.13 10.57
C LYS A 19 51.35 -25.74 10.83
N LEU A 20 52.11 -24.69 10.51
CA LEU A 20 51.64 -23.31 10.59
C LEU A 20 50.55 -23.01 9.54
N GLN A 21 50.73 -23.50 8.32
CA GLN A 21 49.73 -23.35 7.26
C GLN A 21 48.44 -24.12 7.58
N GLN A 22 48.52 -25.33 8.13
CA GLN A 22 47.35 -26.13 8.53
C GLN A 22 46.50 -25.44 9.61
N MET A 23 47.14 -24.80 10.59
CA MET A 23 46.44 -24.04 11.63
C MET A 23 45.80 -22.76 11.07
N ALA A 24 46.47 -22.08 10.14
CA ALA A 24 45.91 -20.91 9.47
C ALA A 24 44.68 -21.26 8.62
N PHE A 25 44.70 -22.38 7.88
CA PHE A 25 43.53 -22.85 7.13
C PHE A 25 42.33 -23.16 8.03
N MET A 26 42.57 -23.77 9.21
CA MET A 26 41.52 -24.00 10.20
C MET A 26 40.90 -22.68 10.69
N MET A 27 41.74 -21.69 11.02
CA MET A 27 41.28 -20.38 11.51
C MET A 27 40.48 -19.60 10.44
N ILE A 28 40.92 -19.65 9.18
CA ILE A 28 40.20 -19.04 8.05
C ILE A 28 38.84 -19.72 7.86
N GLY A 29 38.78 -21.05 7.90
CA GLY A 29 37.53 -21.81 7.80
C GLY A 29 36.52 -21.43 8.90
N VAL A 30 36.98 -21.28 10.14
CA VAL A 30 36.12 -20.85 11.27
C VAL A 30 35.62 -19.42 11.07
N THR A 31 36.47 -18.50 10.60
CA THR A 31 36.08 -17.10 10.34
C THR A 31 35.03 -17.00 9.24
N ILE A 32 35.22 -17.73 8.15
CA ILE A 32 34.27 -17.79 7.03
C ILE A 32 32.93 -18.40 7.48
N PHE A 33 32.97 -19.44 8.32
CA PHE A 33 31.76 -20.02 8.90
C PHE A 33 30.96 -18.99 9.70
N PHE A 34 31.61 -18.22 10.59
CA PHE A 34 30.93 -17.17 11.35
C PHE A 34 30.42 -16.03 10.47
N LEU A 35 31.12 -15.68 9.39
CA LEU A 35 30.62 -14.73 8.39
C LEU A 35 29.32 -15.21 7.75
N PHE A 36 29.23 -16.46 7.33
CA PHE A 36 28.01 -17.02 6.75
C PHE A 36 26.86 -17.06 7.75
N VAL A 37 27.12 -17.46 8.99
CA VAL A 37 26.12 -17.42 10.07
C VAL A 37 25.65 -15.98 10.29
N GLY A 38 26.56 -15.01 10.35
CA GLY A 38 26.23 -13.59 10.49
C GLY A 38 25.36 -13.07 9.36
N LEU A 39 25.69 -13.38 8.11
CA LEU A 39 24.89 -13.00 6.94
C LEU A 39 23.50 -13.65 6.95
N PHE A 40 23.41 -14.91 7.40
CA PHE A 40 22.14 -15.61 7.53
C PHE A 40 21.22 -14.94 8.56
N PHE A 41 21.74 -14.61 9.75
CA PHE A 41 20.97 -13.88 10.77
C PHE A 41 20.58 -12.47 10.31
N ALA A 42 21.50 -11.75 9.68
CA ALA A 42 21.21 -10.42 9.12
C ALA A 42 20.02 -10.50 8.13
N ARG A 43 20.01 -11.50 7.23
CA ARG A 43 18.91 -11.70 6.28
C ARG A 43 17.56 -11.91 6.96
N ILE A 44 17.51 -12.70 8.03
CA ILE A 44 16.26 -12.93 8.79
C ILE A 44 15.75 -11.61 9.38
N ILE A 45 16.64 -10.83 10.00
CA ILE A 45 16.28 -9.55 10.62
C ILE A 45 15.78 -8.56 9.55
N PHE A 46 16.50 -8.42 8.43
CA PHE A 46 16.07 -7.55 7.33
C PHE A 46 14.72 -7.93 6.74
N SER A 47 14.43 -9.24 6.60
CA SER A 47 13.13 -9.70 6.12
C SER A 47 11.99 -9.32 7.07
N ASN A 48 12.22 -9.40 8.38
CA ASN A 48 11.21 -9.00 9.38
C ASN A 48 10.99 -7.48 9.40
N VAL A 49 12.05 -6.69 9.26
CA VAL A 49 11.95 -5.22 9.16
C VAL A 49 11.17 -4.80 7.93
N GLN A 50 11.42 -5.44 6.78
CA GLN A 50 10.67 -5.17 5.56
C GLN A 50 9.18 -5.48 5.72
N LYS A 51 8.84 -6.64 6.30
CA LYS A 51 7.45 -7.01 6.59
C LYS A 51 6.77 -6.00 7.52
N ALA A 52 7.46 -5.57 8.58
CA ALA A 52 6.93 -4.57 9.49
C ALA A 52 6.68 -3.21 8.79
N ALA A 53 7.58 -2.80 7.89
CA ALA A 53 7.40 -1.58 7.10
C ALA A 53 6.21 -1.68 6.13
N GLU A 54 5.99 -2.84 5.51
CA GLU A 54 4.83 -3.10 4.65
C GLU A 54 3.51 -3.08 5.45
N GLU A 55 3.47 -3.72 6.63
CA GLU A 55 2.30 -3.73 7.51
C GLU A 55 1.93 -2.33 8.02
N ILE A 56 2.92 -1.50 8.37
CA ILE A 56 2.69 -0.11 8.78
C ILE A 56 2.09 0.68 7.61
N LYS A 57 2.64 0.55 6.40
CA LYS A 57 2.10 1.22 5.20
C LYS A 57 0.65 0.81 4.92
N GLU A 58 0.32 -0.47 5.08
CA GLU A 58 -1.05 -0.96 4.89
C GLU A 58 -2.01 -0.36 5.93
N ARG A 59 -1.61 -0.27 7.20
CA ARG A 59 -2.42 0.34 8.25
C ARG A 59 -2.64 1.83 8.03
N ASP A 60 -1.59 2.57 7.69
CA ASP A 60 -1.67 4.00 7.41
C ASP A 60 -2.61 4.28 6.23
N ALA A 61 -2.53 3.45 5.20
CA ALA A 61 -3.44 3.48 4.06
C ALA A 61 -4.90 3.22 4.46
N LEU A 62 -5.17 2.20 5.27
CA LEU A 62 -6.53 1.93 5.77
C LEU A 62 -7.07 3.09 6.62
N LEU A 63 -6.22 3.70 7.45
CA LEU A 63 -6.56 4.88 8.23
C LEU A 63 -6.88 6.08 7.35
N LEU A 64 -6.13 6.31 6.27
CA LEU A 64 -6.41 7.37 5.32
C LEU A 64 -7.79 7.18 4.67
N VAL A 65 -8.05 5.98 4.15
CA VAL A 65 -9.34 5.64 3.53
C VAL A 65 -10.49 5.79 4.53
N SER A 66 -10.30 5.35 5.77
CA SER A 66 -11.30 5.51 6.83
C SER A 66 -11.52 6.97 7.20
N LYS A 67 -10.48 7.79 7.28
CA LYS A 67 -10.61 9.24 7.52
C LYS A 67 -11.41 9.93 6.42
N LEU A 68 -11.18 9.56 5.16
CA LEU A 68 -11.94 10.09 4.02
C LEU A 68 -13.40 9.64 4.08
N ALA A 69 -13.66 8.36 4.30
CA ALA A 69 -15.04 7.85 4.40
C ALA A 69 -15.83 8.48 5.56
N ASN A 70 -15.14 8.95 6.61
CA ASN A 70 -15.76 9.61 7.76
C ASN A 70 -15.66 11.15 7.71
N SER A 71 -15.17 11.75 6.62
CA SER A 71 -15.14 13.21 6.49
C SER A 71 -16.53 13.77 6.16
N PRO A 72 -16.84 15.04 6.47
CA PRO A 72 -18.18 15.59 6.26
C PRO A 72 -18.73 15.48 4.83
N GLU A 73 -17.83 15.49 3.85
CA GLU A 73 -18.11 15.42 2.41
C GLU A 73 -18.57 14.03 1.97
N PHE A 74 -18.08 12.97 2.63
CA PHE A 74 -18.45 11.59 2.32
C PHE A 74 -19.41 11.00 3.35
N SER A 75 -19.30 11.36 4.63
CA SER A 75 -19.93 10.63 5.74
C SER A 75 -21.45 10.70 5.73
N CYS A 76 -22.07 9.57 6.04
CA CYS A 76 -23.50 9.43 6.34
C CYS A 76 -23.98 10.24 7.57
N GLY A 77 -23.09 10.56 8.52
CA GLY A 77 -23.47 11.19 9.79
C GLY A 77 -24.59 10.43 10.52
N GLU A 78 -25.60 11.17 10.99
CA GLU A 78 -26.83 10.62 11.60
C GLU A 78 -28.00 10.51 10.61
N SER A 79 -27.82 10.90 9.35
CA SER A 79 -28.88 11.02 8.33
C SER A 79 -29.61 9.70 8.02
N PHE A 80 -28.99 8.57 8.40
CA PHE A 80 -29.48 7.21 8.15
C PHE A 80 -29.85 6.45 9.44
N GLY A 81 -30.19 7.18 10.51
CA GLY A 81 -30.84 6.68 11.73
C GLY A 81 -29.89 6.27 12.86
N THR A 82 -28.71 5.73 12.53
CA THR A 82 -27.65 5.45 13.50
C THR A 82 -26.33 5.94 12.95
N PHE A 83 -25.43 6.41 13.82
CA PHE A 83 -24.05 6.72 13.41
C PHE A 83 -23.38 5.46 12.86
N LYS A 84 -22.96 5.49 11.59
CA LYS A 84 -22.27 4.40 10.92
C LYS A 84 -20.84 4.82 10.60
N ILE A 85 -19.88 4.08 11.13
CA ILE A 85 -18.47 4.21 10.74
C ILE A 85 -18.24 3.65 9.33
N ASN A 86 -17.36 4.26 8.55
CA ASN A 86 -17.05 3.85 7.16
C ASN A 86 -18.30 3.81 6.28
N CYS A 87 -19.14 4.83 6.40
CA CYS A 87 -20.39 4.97 5.66
C CYS A 87 -20.30 6.21 4.76
N ILE A 88 -20.52 6.01 3.47
CA ILE A 88 -20.52 7.05 2.46
C ILE A 88 -21.95 7.35 2.02
N ASP A 89 -22.32 8.63 2.05
CA ASP A 89 -23.58 9.15 1.54
C ASP A 89 -23.48 9.34 0.02
N GLY A 90 -24.22 8.53 -0.73
CA GLY A 90 -24.24 8.57 -2.19
C GLY A 90 -24.80 9.87 -2.75
N ASP A 91 -25.74 10.50 -2.05
CA ASP A 91 -26.33 11.77 -2.49
C ASP A 91 -25.29 12.90 -2.36
N LYS A 92 -24.47 12.85 -1.30
CA LYS A 92 -23.31 13.76 -1.17
C LYS A 92 -22.22 13.49 -2.20
N LEU A 93 -21.95 12.22 -2.54
CA LEU A 93 -20.97 11.90 -3.58
C LEU A 93 -21.33 12.55 -4.92
N ILE A 94 -22.59 12.48 -5.32
CA ILE A 94 -23.06 13.11 -6.57
C ILE A 94 -22.94 14.62 -6.50
N ALA A 95 -23.37 15.23 -5.38
CA ALA A 95 -23.20 16.66 -5.17
C ALA A 95 -21.72 17.08 -5.20
N LEU A 96 -20.83 16.24 -4.66
CA LEU A 96 -19.40 16.50 -4.65
C LEU A 96 -18.79 16.39 -6.06
N ILE A 97 -19.16 15.39 -6.85
CA ILE A 97 -18.70 15.21 -8.23
C ILE A 97 -19.07 16.45 -9.07
N ASP A 98 -20.30 16.95 -8.91
CA ASP A 98 -20.80 18.13 -9.64
C ASP A 98 -20.04 19.43 -9.27
N ASN A 99 -19.47 19.49 -8.06
CA ASN A 99 -18.78 20.68 -7.53
C ASN A 99 -17.27 20.44 -7.32
N ILE A 100 -16.68 19.40 -7.92
CA ILE A 100 -15.31 19.00 -7.62
C ILE A 100 -14.27 20.06 -8.02
N GLU A 101 -14.55 20.86 -9.05
CA GLU A 101 -13.66 21.92 -9.50
C GLU A 101 -13.41 22.97 -8.40
N ASP A 102 -14.39 23.26 -7.55
CA ASP A 102 -14.22 24.19 -6.41
C ASP A 102 -13.21 23.67 -5.38
N TYR A 103 -13.15 22.35 -5.21
CA TYR A 103 -12.17 21.68 -4.35
C TYR A 103 -10.78 21.59 -5.00
N ARG A 104 -10.71 21.69 -6.33
CA ARG A 104 -9.46 21.65 -7.11
C ARG A 104 -8.80 23.02 -7.26
N ILE A 105 -9.58 24.08 -7.39
CA ILE A 105 -9.12 25.45 -7.67
C ILE A 105 -8.42 26.10 -6.46
N GLN A 106 -8.64 25.63 -5.23
CA GLN A 106 -7.99 26.19 -4.03
C GLN A 106 -6.48 25.86 -3.90
N GLY A 107 -5.82 25.43 -4.97
CA GLY A 107 -4.35 25.35 -5.08
C GLY A 107 -3.68 24.28 -4.22
N ALA A 108 -4.45 23.57 -3.42
CA ALA A 108 -4.03 22.42 -2.64
C ALA A 108 -5.06 21.32 -2.89
N ASN A 109 -4.60 20.14 -3.29
CA ASN A 109 -5.41 18.93 -3.18
C ASN A 109 -5.92 18.88 -1.73
N PHE A 110 -7.19 19.22 -1.48
CA PHE A 110 -7.75 19.35 -0.14
C PHE A 110 -7.48 18.08 0.68
N TRP A 111 -7.59 16.93 0.01
CA TRP A 111 -7.30 15.61 0.56
C TRP A 111 -5.86 15.13 0.37
N LYS A 112 -5.00 15.85 -0.37
CA LYS A 112 -3.61 15.48 -0.69
C LYS A 112 -3.45 14.07 -1.25
N VAL A 113 -4.38 13.68 -2.11
CA VAL A 113 -4.41 12.40 -2.82
C VAL A 113 -4.55 12.67 -4.32
N ASP A 114 -4.08 11.74 -5.14
CA ASP A 114 -4.09 11.84 -6.60
C ASP A 114 -5.42 11.45 -7.20
N GLY A 115 -6.18 10.58 -6.51
CA GLY A 115 -7.45 10.10 -6.99
C GLY A 115 -8.30 9.51 -5.87
N ILE A 116 -9.62 9.64 -6.03
CA ILE A 116 -10.63 9.05 -5.13
C ILE A 116 -11.72 8.46 -6.00
N THR A 117 -11.96 7.16 -5.83
CA THR A 117 -13.01 6.45 -6.57
C THR A 117 -13.81 5.59 -5.61
N VAL A 118 -15.14 5.60 -5.71
CA VAL A 118 -16.00 4.69 -4.93
C VAL A 118 -16.69 3.75 -5.91
N ARG A 119 -16.56 2.44 -5.71
CA ARG A 119 -17.16 1.43 -6.57
C ARG A 119 -18.15 0.58 -5.80
N LYS A 120 -19.38 0.46 -6.31
CA LYS A 120 -20.38 -0.46 -5.78
C LYS A 120 -19.94 -1.90 -6.03
N ILE A 121 -19.97 -2.73 -4.99
CA ILE A 121 -19.59 -4.14 -5.05
C ILE A 121 -20.82 -5.04 -5.01
N TYR A 122 -21.85 -4.65 -4.24
CA TYR A 122 -23.08 -5.42 -4.11
C TYR A 122 -24.28 -4.50 -3.83
N PRO A 123 -25.45 -4.73 -4.47
CA PRO A 123 -25.77 -5.82 -5.39
C PRO A 123 -25.03 -5.68 -6.74
N GLN A 124 -24.59 -6.82 -7.30
CA GLN A 124 -24.00 -6.86 -8.63
C GLN A 124 -25.11 -6.82 -9.67
N ASP A 125 -25.46 -5.62 -10.10
CA ASP A 125 -26.25 -5.45 -11.31
C ASP A 125 -25.29 -5.34 -12.50
N SER A 126 -25.18 -6.41 -13.28
CA SER A 126 -24.30 -6.48 -14.45
C SER A 126 -24.60 -5.40 -15.49
N SER A 127 -25.81 -4.83 -15.46
CA SER A 127 -26.26 -3.79 -16.39
C SER A 127 -25.52 -2.47 -16.18
N TYR A 128 -25.01 -2.22 -14.96
CA TYR A 128 -24.39 -0.95 -14.57
C TYR A 128 -22.93 -1.11 -14.14
N GLN A 129 -22.34 -2.30 -14.30
CA GLN A 129 -20.97 -2.57 -13.89
C GLN A 129 -19.96 -1.80 -14.76
N GLY A 130 -19.14 -0.96 -14.10
CA GLY A 130 -18.18 -0.08 -14.79
C GLY A 130 -18.79 1.20 -15.37
N PHE A 131 -20.09 1.45 -15.16
CA PHE A 131 -20.71 2.71 -15.52
C PHE A 131 -20.39 3.79 -14.48
N GLU A 132 -19.77 4.86 -14.97
CA GLU A 132 -19.45 6.05 -14.19
C GLU A 132 -20.72 6.78 -13.77
N CYS A 133 -20.80 7.14 -12.50
CA CYS A 133 -21.92 7.84 -11.90
C CYS A 133 -21.84 9.34 -12.19
N SER A 134 -22.94 9.89 -12.71
CA SER A 134 -23.18 11.31 -12.89
C SER A 134 -24.53 11.70 -12.26
N PRO A 135 -24.81 13.01 -12.08
CA PRO A 135 -26.12 13.45 -11.64
C PRO A 135 -27.29 12.97 -12.52
N GLU A 136 -27.02 12.65 -13.79
CA GLU A 136 -28.03 12.25 -14.78
C GLU A 136 -28.39 10.76 -14.70
N ASN A 137 -27.44 9.91 -14.33
CA ASN A 137 -27.65 8.45 -14.31
C ASN A 137 -27.72 7.85 -12.90
N TYR A 138 -27.39 8.62 -11.85
CA TYR A 138 -27.59 8.20 -10.47
C TYR A 138 -29.08 8.08 -10.18
N PRO A 139 -29.58 6.97 -9.59
CA PRO A 139 -28.85 5.92 -8.85
C PRO A 139 -28.36 4.69 -9.62
N GLU A 140 -28.55 4.63 -10.93
CA GLU A 140 -28.34 3.49 -11.84
C GLU A 140 -26.92 3.45 -12.42
N CYS A 141 -25.93 3.38 -11.53
CA CYS A 141 -24.51 3.40 -11.87
C CYS A 141 -23.70 2.63 -10.81
N SER A 142 -22.42 2.36 -11.06
CA SER A 142 -21.57 1.58 -10.13
C SER A 142 -20.24 2.23 -9.74
N GLU A 143 -19.78 3.28 -10.44
CA GLU A 143 -18.46 3.86 -10.21
C GLU A 143 -18.51 5.38 -10.06
N PHE A 144 -18.22 5.88 -8.86
CA PHE A 144 -18.15 7.31 -8.56
C PHE A 144 -16.69 7.75 -8.65
N LYS A 145 -16.32 8.47 -9.71
CA LYS A 145 -15.00 9.08 -9.84
C LYS A 145 -15.04 10.49 -9.26
N VAL A 146 -14.58 10.63 -8.02
CA VAL A 146 -14.56 11.93 -7.33
C VAL A 146 -13.33 12.70 -7.77
N LEU A 147 -12.16 12.05 -7.80
CA LEU A 147 -10.92 12.61 -8.35
C LEU A 147 -10.29 11.58 -9.28
N ASP A 148 -9.96 12.00 -10.50
CA ASP A 148 -9.42 11.11 -11.53
C ASP A 148 -7.91 10.88 -11.29
N PRO A 149 -7.47 9.64 -11.00
CA PRO A 149 -6.05 9.35 -10.82
C PRO A 149 -5.29 9.54 -12.14
N GLN A 150 -4.19 10.28 -12.13
CA GLN A 150 -3.32 10.51 -13.30
C GLN A 150 -2.45 9.27 -13.68
N ASP A 151 -3.03 8.07 -13.68
CA ASP A 151 -2.44 6.78 -14.07
C ASP A 151 -1.16 6.33 -13.29
N LYS A 152 -0.72 7.07 -12.27
CA LYS A 152 0.59 6.86 -11.59
C LYS A 152 0.54 6.62 -10.08
N GLY A 153 -0.65 6.49 -9.49
CA GLY A 153 -0.79 6.38 -8.02
C GLY A 153 -0.80 4.94 -7.49
N ILE A 154 -0.28 4.75 -6.26
CA ILE A 154 -0.52 3.52 -5.49
C ILE A 154 -1.95 3.58 -4.96
N GLY A 155 -2.79 2.64 -5.39
CA GLY A 155 -4.19 2.55 -4.98
C GLY A 155 -4.38 1.71 -3.74
N VAL A 156 -4.95 2.29 -2.68
CA VAL A 156 -5.37 1.59 -1.46
C VAL A 156 -6.89 1.60 -1.35
N SER A 157 -7.46 0.57 -0.73
CA SER A 157 -8.93 0.43 -0.72
C SER A 157 -9.48 -0.15 0.57
N ASN A 158 -10.71 0.22 0.91
CA ASN A 158 -11.45 -0.34 2.04
C ASN A 158 -12.94 -0.47 1.70
N PHE A 159 -13.63 -1.38 2.39
CA PHE A 159 -15.07 -1.56 2.26
C PHE A 159 -15.82 -0.50 3.05
N VAL A 160 -16.89 0.00 2.45
CA VAL A 160 -17.75 1.06 2.99
C VAL A 160 -19.21 0.75 2.72
N ALA A 161 -20.10 1.23 3.59
CA ALA A 161 -21.53 1.23 3.33
C ALA A 161 -21.88 2.45 2.47
N LEU A 162 -22.33 2.25 1.24
CA LEU A 162 -22.83 3.33 0.38
C LEU A 162 -24.33 3.49 0.61
N CYS A 163 -24.74 4.54 1.30
CA CYS A 163 -26.12 4.79 1.68
C CYS A 163 -26.74 5.93 0.88
N ARG A 164 -28.04 5.80 0.57
CA ARG A 164 -28.85 6.84 -0.07
C ARG A 164 -30.29 6.77 0.40
N LYS A 165 -31.03 7.86 0.23
CA LYS A 165 -32.46 7.88 0.52
C LYS A 165 -33.24 7.53 -0.74
N GLU A 166 -34.07 6.49 -0.66
CA GLU A 166 -34.99 6.13 -1.75
C GLU A 166 -36.44 6.40 -1.30
N GLN A 167 -37.24 6.93 -2.22
CA GLN A 167 -38.68 7.04 -2.02
C GLN A 167 -39.34 5.80 -2.63
N LYS A 168 -39.94 4.96 -1.77
CA LYS A 168 -40.74 3.80 -2.21
C LYS A 168 -42.12 3.90 -1.59
N GLU A 169 -43.14 3.84 -2.43
CA GLU A 169 -44.55 3.84 -2.01
C GLU A 169 -44.90 5.04 -1.08
N GLY A 170 -44.29 6.20 -1.33
CA GLY A 170 -44.50 7.41 -0.53
C GLY A 170 -43.70 7.50 0.78
N LEU A 171 -42.97 6.44 1.15
CA LEU A 171 -42.09 6.42 2.31
C LEU A 171 -40.62 6.65 1.89
N VAL A 172 -39.91 7.48 2.65
CA VAL A 172 -38.46 7.66 2.51
C VAL A 172 -37.77 6.55 3.30
N GLN A 173 -37.07 5.66 2.60
CA GLN A 173 -36.33 4.55 3.18
C GLN A 173 -34.82 4.73 2.98
N ASN A 174 -34.06 4.31 3.98
CA ASN A 174 -32.61 4.27 3.92
C ASN A 174 -32.18 3.00 3.19
N LYS A 175 -31.55 3.13 2.02
CA LYS A 175 -30.94 2.00 1.31
C LYS A 175 -29.43 2.11 1.44
N CYS A 176 -28.80 1.04 1.93
CA CYS A 176 -27.35 0.95 2.03
C CYS A 176 -26.86 -0.29 1.29
N GLU A 177 -25.90 -0.07 0.41
CA GLU A 177 -25.26 -1.07 -0.45
C GLU A 177 -23.80 -1.22 -0.03
N ILE A 178 -23.15 -2.33 -0.42
CA ILE A 178 -21.74 -2.55 -0.12
C ILE A 178 -20.92 -1.96 -1.26
N ALA A 179 -20.00 -1.07 -0.92
CA ALA A 179 -19.08 -0.46 -1.85
C ALA A 179 -17.64 -0.59 -1.36
N LYS A 180 -16.71 -0.23 -2.23
CA LYS A 180 -15.29 -0.12 -1.94
C LYS A 180 -14.81 1.25 -2.38
N ILE A 181 -14.19 1.98 -1.46
CA ILE A 181 -13.51 3.24 -1.77
C ILE A 181 -12.05 2.92 -2.09
N PHE A 182 -11.55 3.56 -3.13
CA PHE A 182 -10.18 3.52 -3.62
C PHE A 182 -9.60 4.92 -3.50
N VAL A 183 -8.38 5.00 -2.98
CA VAL A 183 -7.65 6.24 -2.81
C VAL A 183 -6.27 6.03 -3.41
N TYR A 184 -5.88 6.92 -4.31
CA TYR A 184 -4.61 6.88 -5.02
C TYR A 184 -3.70 7.98 -4.51
N TYR A 185 -2.43 7.69 -4.27
CA TYR A 185 -1.45 8.68 -3.86
C TYR A 185 -0.13 8.48 -4.60
N GLU A 186 0.64 9.57 -4.73
CA GLU A 186 1.92 9.59 -5.43
C GLU A 186 2.94 8.74 -4.66
N SER A 187 3.73 7.92 -5.38
CA SER A 187 4.76 7.06 -4.80
C SER A 187 6.06 7.78 -4.48
#